data_AF-A0A1L7D053-F1
#
_entry.id   AF-A0A1L7D053-F1
#
_cell.length_a   1.000
_cell.length_b   1.000
_cell.length_c   1.000
_cell.angle_alpha   90.00
_cell.angle_beta   90.00
_cell.angle_gamma   90.00
#
_symmetry.space_group_name_H-M   'P 1'
#
loop_
_entity.id
_entity.type
_entity.pdbx_description
1 polymer ?
#
loop_
_entity_poly.entity_id
_entity_poly.type
_entity_poly.pdbx_seq_one_letter_code
_entity_poly.pdbx_strand_id
1 'polypeptide(L)'
;MTMAGTGDPGLLQASPTALRRLAAGIAEEAAELAAAARLPRGAACPPGAATGPAADRLARAWSGELHRRAGELAELAGRIRRLADDLDGADRELAGRIAGGVR
;
A
#
# COMPACT_ATOMS: atom_id res chain seq x y z
N MET A 1 7.91 27.55 22.61
CA MET A 1 8.70 26.78 21.64
C MET A 1 8.33 25.32 21.86
N THR A 2 7.38 24.79 21.09
CA THR A 2 6.82 23.45 21.32
C THR A 2 6.77 22.73 19.98
N MET A 3 7.74 21.85 19.77
CA MET A 3 7.78 20.92 18.65
C MET A 3 6.95 19.69 19.01
N ALA A 4 5.65 19.74 18.76
CA ALA A 4 4.81 18.54 18.76
C ALA A 4 4.94 17.87 17.38
N GLY A 5 5.99 17.07 17.21
CA GLY A 5 6.12 16.16 16.08
C GLY A 5 5.28 14.92 16.33
N THR A 6 4.17 14.81 15.62
CA THR A 6 3.17 13.74 15.63
C THR A 6 3.71 12.44 15.01
N GLY A 7 4.73 11.84 15.63
CA GLY A 7 5.12 10.46 15.35
C GLY A 7 4.35 9.54 16.28
N ASP A 8 3.40 8.78 15.74
CA ASP A 8 2.72 7.73 16.49
C ASP A 8 3.78 6.76 17.04
N PRO A 9 3.93 6.61 18.37
CA PRO A 9 4.97 5.76 18.96
C PRO A 9 4.81 4.27 18.57
N GLY A 10 3.62 3.86 18.11
CA GLY A 10 3.41 2.51 17.59
C GLY A 10 4.21 2.21 16.31
N LEU A 11 4.45 3.22 15.47
CA LEU A 11 5.28 3.08 14.27
C LEU A 11 6.78 2.96 14.61
N LEU A 12 7.22 3.56 15.73
CA LEU A 12 8.60 3.44 16.21
C LEU A 12 8.89 2.07 16.85
N GLN A 13 7.86 1.32 17.25
CA GLN A 13 8.01 -0.05 17.77
C GLN A 13 7.83 -1.14 16.70
N ALA A 14 7.39 -0.79 15.49
CA ALA A 14 7.24 -1.76 14.42
C ALA A 14 8.62 -2.18 13.90
N SER A 15 8.98 -3.45 14.09
CA SER A 15 10.19 -4.02 13.48
C SER A 15 10.14 -3.80 11.95
N PRO A 16 11.28 -3.51 11.30
CA PRO A 16 11.37 -3.44 9.84
C PRO A 16 10.78 -4.67 9.13
N THR A 17 10.88 -5.85 9.75
CA THR A 17 10.26 -7.09 9.24
C THR A 17 8.73 -7.00 9.22
N ALA A 18 8.11 -6.45 10.27
CA ALA A 18 6.66 -6.27 10.35
C ALA A 18 6.17 -5.27 9.30
N LEU A 19 6.91 -4.18 9.09
CA LEU A 19 6.60 -3.19 8.04
C LEU A 19 6.72 -3.79 6.64
N ARG A 20 7.74 -4.60 6.36
CA ARG A 20 7.87 -5.31 5.07
C ARG A 20 6.70 -6.26 4.82
N ARG A 21 6.24 -6.98 5.84
CA ARG A 21 5.05 -7.86 5.73
C ARG A 21 3.78 -7.06 5.47
N LEU A 22 3.59 -5.95 6.18
CA LEU A 22 2.45 -5.06 5.96
C LEU A 22 2.46 -4.49 4.54
N ALA A 23 3.61 -4.01 4.07
CA ALA A 23 3.76 -3.52 2.69
C ALA A 23 3.45 -4.60 1.65
N ALA A 24 3.87 -5.85 1.89
CA ALA A 24 3.57 -6.96 0.99
C ALA A 24 2.06 -7.26 0.93
N GLY A 25 1.38 -7.31 2.07
CA GLY A 25 -0.08 -7.52 2.11
C GLY A 25 -0.85 -6.41 1.40
N ILE A 26 -0.49 -5.15 1.62
CA ILE A 26 -1.13 -4.01 0.94
C ILE A 26 -0.86 -4.06 -0.59
N ALA A 27 0.34 -4.47 -1.01
CA ALA A 27 0.66 -4.61 -2.43
C ALA A 27 -0.14 -5.75 -3.09
N GLU A 28 -0.41 -6.84 -2.37
CA GLU A 28 -1.27 -7.93 -2.82
C GLU A 28 -2.72 -7.45 -2.99
N GLU A 29 -3.29 -6.77 -2.00
CA GLU A 29 -4.63 -6.15 -2.10
C GLU A 29 -4.73 -5.16 -3.26
N ALA A 30 -3.68 -4.35 -3.49
CA ALA A 30 -3.61 -3.45 -4.62
C ALA A 30 -3.64 -4.20 -5.97
N ALA A 31 -2.92 -5.33 -6.06
CA ALA A 31 -2.90 -6.16 -7.26
C ALA A 31 -4.25 -6.84 -7.51
N GLU A 32 -4.93 -7.31 -6.47
CA GLU A 32 -6.27 -7.88 -6.56
C GLU A 32 -7.30 -6.85 -7.04
N LEU A 33 -7.28 -5.63 -6.50
CA LEU A 33 -8.13 -4.54 -6.95
C LEU A 33 -7.86 -4.14 -8.40
N ALA A 34 -6.58 -4.10 -8.80
CA ALA A 34 -6.21 -3.85 -10.19
C ALA A 34 -6.67 -4.97 -11.14
N ALA A 35 -6.66 -6.23 -10.67
CA ALA A 35 -7.19 -7.37 -11.43
C ALA A 35 -8.72 -7.29 -11.55
N ALA A 36 -9.42 -6.94 -10.47
CA ALA A 36 -10.87 -6.73 -10.48
C ALA A 36 -11.28 -5.61 -11.46
N ALA A 37 -10.48 -4.55 -11.57
CA ALA A 37 -10.71 -3.47 -12.52
C ALA A 37 -10.62 -3.90 -14.00
N ARG A 38 -9.93 -5.02 -14.29
CA ARG A 38 -9.73 -5.57 -15.65
C ARG A 38 -10.76 -6.63 -16.04
N LEU A 39 -11.60 -7.09 -15.12
CA LEU A 39 -12.58 -8.13 -15.41
C LEU A 39 -13.59 -7.66 -16.47
N PRO A 40 -13.90 -8.50 -17.48
CA PRO A 40 -14.84 -8.15 -18.52
C PRO A 40 -16.26 -7.98 -17.95
N ARG A 41 -16.99 -6.98 -18.46
CA ARG A 41 -18.32 -6.53 -17.99
C ARG A 41 -19.36 -7.67 -17.83
N GLY A 42 -19.22 -8.75 -18.60
CA GLY A 42 -20.13 -9.89 -18.60
C GLY A 42 -19.91 -10.90 -17.47
N ALA A 43 -18.77 -10.89 -16.77
CA ALA A 43 -18.51 -11.80 -15.66
C ALA A 43 -19.20 -11.37 -14.35
N ALA A 44 -19.58 -10.08 -14.25
CA ALA A 44 -20.22 -9.49 -13.07
C ALA A 44 -21.71 -9.15 -13.27
N CYS A 45 -22.26 -9.35 -14.48
CA CYS A 45 -23.66 -9.04 -14.77
C CYS A 45 -24.50 -10.33 -14.70
N PRO A 46 -25.49 -10.42 -13.80
CA PRO A 46 -26.40 -11.56 -13.81
C PRO A 46 -27.18 -11.59 -15.13
N PRO A 47 -27.56 -12.79 -15.63
CA PRO A 47 -28.38 -12.90 -16.83
C PRO A 47 -29.67 -12.09 -16.65
N GLY A 48 -29.89 -11.11 -17.53
CA GLY A 48 -31.04 -10.19 -17.47
C GLY A 48 -30.76 -8.77 -16.94
N ALA A 49 -29.52 -8.46 -16.53
CA ALA A 49 -29.15 -7.09 -16.16
C ALA A 49 -29.19 -6.14 -17.37
N ALA A 50 -29.70 -4.93 -17.14
CA ALA A 50 -29.90 -3.91 -18.18
C ALA A 50 -28.59 -3.63 -18.95
N THR A 51 -28.55 -4.03 -20.21
CA THR A 51 -27.47 -3.69 -21.14
C THR A 51 -27.80 -2.36 -21.80
N GLY A 52 -26.88 -1.40 -21.77
CA GLY A 52 -27.09 -0.10 -22.40
C GLY A 52 -26.02 0.95 -22.05
N PRO A 53 -26.05 2.12 -22.71
CA PRO A 53 -25.00 3.13 -22.59
C PRO A 53 -24.80 3.67 -21.16
N ALA A 54 -25.85 3.65 -20.32
CA ALA A 54 -25.77 4.05 -18.93
C ALA A 54 -25.02 3.02 -18.07
N ALA A 55 -25.33 1.73 -18.24
CA ALA A 55 -24.61 0.63 -17.59
C ALA A 55 -23.13 0.60 -17.99
N ASP A 56 -22.84 0.88 -19.27
CA ASP A 56 -21.47 1.01 -19.77
C ASP A 56 -20.70 2.18 -19.16
N ARG A 57 -21.35 3.34 -18.95
CA ARG A 57 -20.73 4.48 -18.26
C ARG A 57 -20.44 4.15 -16.81
N LEU A 58 -21.37 3.51 -16.11
CA LEU A 58 -21.19 3.11 -14.72
C LEU A 58 -20.07 2.08 -14.58
N ALA A 59 -20.00 1.07 -15.45
CA ALA A 59 -18.94 0.07 -15.46
C ALA A 59 -17.55 0.70 -15.69
N ARG A 60 -17.44 1.68 -16.60
CA ARG A 60 -16.18 2.42 -16.81
C ARG A 60 -15.80 3.26 -15.60
N ALA A 61 -16.75 3.97 -15.01
CA ALA A 61 -16.51 4.78 -13.83
C ALA A 61 -16.04 3.91 -12.65
N TRP A 62 -16.68 2.75 -12.44
CA TRP A 62 -16.31 1.80 -11.40
C TRP A 62 -14.92 1.19 -11.63
N SER A 63 -14.63 0.74 -12.85
CA SER A 63 -13.29 0.23 -13.22
C SER A 63 -12.20 1.30 -13.01
N GLY A 64 -12.49 2.55 -13.38
CA GLY A 64 -11.58 3.68 -13.13
C GLY A 64 -11.32 3.93 -11.65
N GLU A 65 -12.36 3.88 -10.81
CA GLU A 65 -12.24 4.04 -9.36
C GLU A 65 -11.44 2.90 -8.70
N LEU A 66 -11.65 1.66 -9.13
CA LEU A 66 -10.86 0.52 -8.67
C LEU A 66 -9.38 0.67 -9.04
N HIS A 67 -9.09 1.15 -10.26
CA HIS A 67 -7.72 1.41 -10.69
C HIS A 67 -7.06 2.52 -9.87
N ARG A 68 -7.81 3.59 -9.57
CA ARG A 68 -7.35 4.69 -8.72
C ARG A 68 -6.99 4.18 -7.31
N ARG A 69 -7.89 3.43 -6.67
CA ARG A 69 -7.64 2.85 -5.34
C ARG A 69 -6.48 1.87 -5.31
N ALA A 70 -6.36 1.01 -6.33
CA ALA A 70 -5.22 0.12 -6.47
C ALA A 70 -3.89 0.91 -6.55
N GLY A 71 -3.87 2.02 -7.28
CA GLY A 71 -2.72 2.92 -7.33
C GLY A 71 -2.36 3.54 -5.97
N GLU A 72 -3.37 4.03 -5.23
CA GLU A 72 -3.17 4.59 -3.88
C GLU A 72 -2.59 3.58 -2.89
N LEU A 73 -3.09 2.33 -2.92
CA LEU A 73 -2.57 1.26 -2.08
C LEU A 73 -1.14 0.85 -2.48
N ALA A 74 -0.86 0.75 -3.79
CA ALA A 74 0.49 0.46 -4.27
C ALA A 74 1.51 1.54 -3.84
N GLU A 75 1.11 2.82 -3.89
CA GLU A 75 1.93 3.91 -3.37
C GLU A 75 2.16 3.80 -1.87
N LEU A 76 1.11 3.50 -1.09
CA LEU A 76 1.20 3.32 0.35
C LEU A 76 2.14 2.17 0.71
N ALA A 77 1.99 1.02 0.07
CA ALA A 77 2.89 -0.12 0.22
C ALA A 77 4.35 0.27 -0.06
N GLY A 78 4.59 1.03 -1.13
CA GLY A 78 5.92 1.55 -1.47
C GLY A 78 6.50 2.49 -0.40
N ARG A 79 5.68 3.35 0.20
CA ARG A 79 6.10 4.24 1.30
C ARG A 79 6.46 3.45 2.56
N ILE A 80 5.64 2.47 2.93
CA ILE A 80 5.89 1.59 4.10
C ILE A 80 7.18 0.79 3.91
N ARG A 81 7.41 0.26 2.70
CA ARG A 81 8.63 -0.48 2.39
C ARG A 81 9.87 0.40 2.50
N ARG A 82 9.84 1.63 1.97
CA ARG A 82 10.94 2.60 2.12
C ARG A 82 11.22 2.91 3.59
N LEU A 83 10.17 3.13 4.39
CA LEU A 83 10.32 3.35 5.82
C LEU A 83 11.02 2.17 6.52
N ALA A 84 10.69 0.93 6.14
CA ALA A 84 11.36 -0.25 6.67
C ALA A 84 12.86 -0.30 6.29
N ASP A 85 13.18 0.04 5.03
CA ASP A 85 14.56 0.09 4.55
C ASP A 85 15.37 1.20 5.27
N ASP A 86 14.76 2.36 5.53
CA ASP A 86 15.37 3.47 6.24
C ASP A 86 15.66 3.11 7.72
N LEU A 87 14.70 2.45 8.40
CA LEU A 87 14.88 1.96 9.77
C LEU A 87 15.99 0.90 9.86
N ASP A 88 16.01 -0.08 8.96
CA ASP A 88 17.09 -1.08 8.89
C ASP A 88 18.46 -0.44 8.61
N GLY A 89 18.48 0.68 7.88
CA GLY A 89 19.69 1.46 7.64
C GLY A 89 20.19 2.15 8.90
N ALA A 90 19.30 2.83 9.62
CA ALA A 90 19.60 3.52 10.87
C ALA A 90 20.08 2.54 11.96
N ASP A 91 19.45 1.38 12.08
CA ASP A 91 19.85 0.34 13.04
C ASP A 91 21.27 -0.18 12.76
N ARG A 92 21.62 -0.40 11.49
CA ARG A 92 22.97 -0.81 11.09
C ARG A 92 24.01 0.26 11.35
N GLU A 93 23.69 1.53 11.09
CA GLU A 93 24.59 2.65 11.39
C GLU A 93 24.85 2.74 12.90
N LEU A 94 23.81 2.66 13.72
CA LEU A 94 23.93 2.69 15.18
C LEU A 94 24.78 1.51 15.69
N ALA A 95 24.52 0.29 15.21
CA ALA A 95 25.30 -0.89 15.59
C ALA A 95 26.78 -0.74 15.22
N GLY A 96 27.09 -0.19 14.04
CA GLY A 96 28.46 0.10 13.61
C GLY A 96 29.15 1.13 14.50
N ARG A 97 28.44 2.19 14.92
CA ARG A 97 28.97 3.21 15.84
C ARG A 97 29.25 2.64 17.23
N ILE A 98 28.38 1.78 17.75
CA ILE A 98 28.59 1.10 19.04
C ILE A 98 29.81 0.16 18.93
N ALA A 99 29.89 -0.66 17.90
CA ALA A 99 31.03 -1.59 17.71
C ALA A 99 32.36 -0.85 17.46
N GLY A 100 32.33 0.30 16.78
CA GLY A 100 33.51 1.11 16.48
C GLY A 100 33.99 1.99 17.64
N GLY A 101 33.09 2.39 18.54
CA GLY A 101 33.39 3.23 19.72
C GLY A 101 33.91 2.47 20.95
N VAL A 102 34.02 1.14 20.88
CA VAL A 102 34.54 0.26 21.95
C VAL A 102 36.05 0.00 21.81
N ARG A 103 36.81 0.95 21.27
CA ARG A 103 38.30 0.88 21.23
C ARG A 103 38.94 1.92 22.14
#